data_AF-A0A8X6H638-F1
#
_entry.id   AF-A0A8X6H638-F1
#
_cell.length_a   1.000
_cell.length_b   1.000
_cell.length_c   1.000
_cell.angle_alpha   90.00
_cell.angle_beta   90.00
_cell.angle_gamma   90.00
#
_symmetry.space_group_name_H-M   'P 1'
#
loop_
_entity.id
_entity.type
_entity.pdbx_description
1 polymer ?
#
loop_
_entity_poly.entity_id
_entity_poly.type
_entity_poly.pdbx_seq_one_letter_code
_entity_poly.pdbx_strand_id
1 'polypeptide(L)' 'MGAERIEYLGFLITAEGSRPLLEKVEAITNCKLPATTHDMRTFL' A
#
# COMPACT_ATOMS: atom_id res chain seq x y z
N MET A 1 9.76 -13.16 22.70
CA MET A 1 10.58 -12.74 21.56
C MET A 1 9.63 -12.10 20.56
N GLY A 2 9.81 -10.83 20.21
CA GLY A 2 8.99 -10.17 19.20
C GLY A 2 9.30 -10.75 17.81
N ALA A 3 8.31 -10.80 16.92
CA ALA A 3 8.54 -11.17 15.53
C ALA A 3 9.48 -10.14 14.88
N GLU A 4 10.53 -10.59 14.22
CA GLU A 4 11.52 -9.75 13.51
C GLU A 4 10.86 -8.95 12.37
N ARG A 5 9.72 -9.44 11.86
CA ARG A 5 8.91 -8.81 10.82
C ARG A 5 7.44 -9.03 11.11
N ILE A 6 6.62 -8.00 10.93
CA ILE A 6 5.16 -8.08 11.03
C ILE A 6 4.48 -7.43 9.84
N GLU A 7 3.32 -7.96 9.47
CA GLU A 7 2.42 -7.31 8.51
C GLU A 7 1.33 -6.56 9.27
N TYR A 8 1.21 -5.26 9.01
CA TYR A 8 0.23 -4.41 9.69
C TYR A 8 -0.24 -3.30 8.76
N LEU A 9 -1.57 -3.16 8.62
CA LEU A 9 -2.23 -2.13 7.78
C LEU A 9 -1.71 -2.06 6.33
N GLY A 10 -1.26 -3.19 5.78
CA GLY A 10 -0.71 -3.21 4.41
C GLY A 10 0.77 -2.85 4.32
N PHE A 11 1.50 -2.84 5.43
CA PHE A 11 2.93 -2.63 5.48
C PHE A 11 3.64 -3.84 6.08
N LEU A 12 4.82 -4.15 5.57
CA LEU A 12 5.79 -4.98 6.25
C LEU A 12 6.64 -4.06 7.14
N ILE A 13 6.61 -4.32 8.44
CA ILE A 13 7.37 -3.59 9.46
C ILE A 13 8.49 -4.50 9.93
N THR A 14 9.72 -4.02 9.84
CA THR A 14 10.94 -4.69 10.32
C THR A 14 11.73 -3.74 11.23
N ALA A 15 12.80 -4.23 11.86
CA ALA A 15 13.66 -3.39 12.70
C ALA A 15 14.32 -2.23 11.92
N GLU A 16 14.53 -2.41 10.62
CA GLU A 16 15.16 -1.43 9.73
C GLU A 16 14.18 -0.38 9.20
N GLY A 17 12.87 -0.61 9.33
CA GLY A 17 11.83 0.33 8.92
C GLY A 17 10.56 -0.35 8.40
N SER A 18 9.71 0.43 7.74
CA SER A 18 8.48 -0.06 7.11
C SER A 18 8.55 0.07 5.59
N ARG A 19 7.92 -0.88 4.90
CA ARG A 19 7.67 -0.79 3.46
C ARG A 19 6.25 -1.25 3.14
N PRO A 20 5.59 -0.67 2.12
CA PRO A 20 4.30 -1.18 1.65
C PRO A 20 4.41 -2.64 1.25
N LEU A 21 3.37 -3.42 1.49
CA LEU A 21 3.23 -4.76 0.93
C LEU A 21 3.04 -4.65 -0.59
N LEU A 22 3.52 -5.66 -1.31
CA LEU A 22 3.43 -5.71 -2.77
C LEU A 22 1.98 -5.57 -3.25
N GLU A 23 1.04 -6.26 -2.59
CA GLU A 23 -0.40 -6.18 -2.88
C GLU A 23 -0.93 -4.74 -2.83
N LYS A 24 -0.49 -3.92 -1.87
CA LYS A 24 -0.92 -2.51 -1.75
C LYS A 24 -0.38 -1.67 -2.91
N VAL A 25 0.85 -1.91 -3.34
CA VAL A 25 1.45 -1.23 -4.49
C VAL A 25 0.76 -1.65 -5.78
N GLU A 26 0.48 -2.94 -5.94
CA GLU A 26 -0.22 -3.48 -7.11
C GLU A 26 -1.65 -2.95 -7.22
N ALA A 27 -2.38 -2.80 -6.11
CA ALA A 27 -3.73 -2.23 -6.10
C ALA A 27 -3.77 -0.79 -6.65
N ILE A 28 -2.75 0.01 -6.34
CA ILE A 28 -2.62 1.38 -6.86
C ILE A 28 -2.14 1.37 -8.32
N THR A 29 -1.13 0.53 -8.63
CA THR A 29 -0.51 0.47 -9.96
C THR A 29 -1.49 -0.05 -11.02
N ASN A 30 -2.34 -1.00 -10.65
CA ASN A 30 -3.35 -1.59 -11.52
C ASN A 30 -4.71 -0.88 -11.43
N CYS A 31 -4.79 0.22 -10.69
CA CYS A 31 -6.02 1.00 -10.62
C CYS A 31 -6.33 1.59 -11.99
N LYS A 32 -7.61 1.57 -12.38
CA LYS A 32 -8.03 2.13 -13.68
C LYS A 32 -7.70 3.62 -13.73
N LEU A 33 -7.31 4.10 -14.92
CA LEU A 33 -7.06 5.52 -15.13
C LEU A 33 -8.34 6.33 -14.78
N PRO A 34 -8.25 7.32 -13.88
CA PRO A 34 -9.40 8.16 -13.54
C PRO A 34 -9.96 8.86 -14.77
N ALA A 35 -11.27 8.74 -15.00
CA ALA A 35 -11.95 9.39 -16.13
C ALA A 35 -12.65 10.69 -15.73
N THR A 36 -12.97 10.85 -14.45
CA THR A 36 -13.66 12.01 -13.90
C THR A 36 -12.86 12.68 -12.80
N THR A 37 -13.22 13.94 -12.48
CA THR A 37 -12.65 14.64 -11.33
C THR A 37 -12.97 13.95 -10.00
N HIS A 38 -14.08 13.22 -9.92
CA HIS A 38 -14.41 12.40 -8.76
C HIS A 38 -13.47 11.20 -8.64
N ASP A 39 -13.25 10.46 -9.72
CA ASP A 39 -12.32 9.32 -9.74
C ASP A 39 -10.91 9.78 -9.36
N MET A 40 -10.50 10.95 -9.85
CA MET A 40 -9.18 11.50 -9.55
C MET A 40 -9.02 11.84 -8.07
N ARG A 41 -10.08 12.34 -7.42
CA ARG A 41 -10.10 12.59 -5.96
C ARG A 41 -10.09 11.31 -5.13
N THR A 42 -10.65 10.22 -5.66
CA THR A 42 -10.65 8.92 -4.99
C THR A 42 -9.30 8.22 -5.12
N PHE A 43 -8.59 8.44 -6.22
CA PHE A 43 -7.29 7.84 -6.49
C PHE A 43 -6.14 8.50 -5.70
N LEU A 44 -6.19 9.82 -5.51
CA LEU A 44 -5.19 10.62 -4.77
C LEU A 44 -5.41 10.55 -3.25
#